data_AF-A0A9R0B107-F1
#
_entry.id   AF-A0A9R0B107-F1
#
_cell.length_a   1.000
_cell.length_b   1.000
_cell.length_c   1.000
_cell.angle_alpha   90.00
_cell.angle_beta   90.00
_cell.angle_gamma   90.00
#
_symmetry.space_group_name_H-M   'P 1'
#
loop_
_entity.id
_entity.type
_entity.pdbx_description
1 polymer ?
#
loop_
_entity_poly.entity_id
_entity_poly.type
_entity_poly.pdbx_seq_one_letter_code
_entity_poly.pdbx_strand_id
1 'polypeptide(L)'
;MANFHVPPYAPPAAMFNTVSGYAGTVAGGGAMAAPPAASFHTPLYAPPAAMFNIVPGYEGTVAGGGGAYIPPPPPSVPMPVPEQAPNTPDWHIPSISEDRAREAFATYVSSKCCYSSDPVSEGVITNMESFNTYRYRLETFIEFRSTEWSQEPYTGQPVDAGVQPAPGPWQIAAQPPAFFQEHKQTIKVPYTSSVKNCDLCQGKGRNPCTKCAGSGKRDCTLCNGSGYRESDKRCVNCSGSGRKNCSPCSGRGSCQCDTCRGKGKLLIFINLNVKWSIEKDEFVAQDSSGLKVEKLEEVSGKELYKDAQYMVYPVRGFPDASVAQASERLVRDHQGKYAQTSRILQQRQTIELITITRVNYTWREKPYVYYVYGNELKVNADDYPATCCCSVM
;
A
#
# COMPACT_ATOMS: atom_id res chain seq x y z
N MET A 1 -33.17 52.35 13.05
CA MET A 1 -32.71 52.03 14.42
C MET A 1 -32.63 50.51 14.49
N ALA A 2 -31.52 49.82 14.72
CA ALA A 2 -30.17 50.20 15.09
C ALA A 2 -29.19 49.19 14.45
N ASN A 3 -28.05 49.70 13.97
CA ASN A 3 -26.87 48.91 13.63
C ASN A 3 -26.25 48.39 14.93
N PHE A 4 -25.89 47.10 14.98
CA PHE A 4 -24.93 46.59 15.95
C PHE A 4 -23.72 46.02 15.22
N HIS A 5 -22.62 46.74 15.40
CA HIS A 5 -21.27 46.43 14.97
C HIS A 5 -20.61 45.64 16.11
N VAL A 6 -20.01 44.49 15.83
CA VAL A 6 -19.17 43.76 16.79
C VAL A 6 -17.78 43.59 16.17
N PRO A 7 -16.70 44.03 16.84
CA PRO A 7 -15.32 43.98 16.32
C PRO A 7 -14.63 42.62 16.53
N PRO A 8 -13.53 42.34 15.80
CA PRO A 8 -12.82 41.06 15.87
C PRO A 8 -11.87 40.97 17.08
N TYR A 9 -11.88 39.81 17.75
CA TYR A 9 -10.95 39.44 18.82
C TYR A 9 -9.65 38.87 18.24
N ALA A 10 -8.52 39.43 18.68
CA ALA A 10 -7.18 38.89 18.48
C ALA A 10 -6.78 37.96 19.65
N PRO A 11 -6.04 36.86 19.43
CA PRO A 11 -5.43 36.08 20.50
C PRO A 11 -4.03 36.61 20.90
N PRO A 12 -3.66 36.55 22.20
CA PRO A 12 -2.38 37.04 22.70
C PRO A 12 -1.23 36.03 22.56
N ALA A 13 -0.03 36.58 22.42
CA ALA A 13 1.26 35.89 22.41
C ALA A 13 1.84 35.67 23.81
N ALA A 14 2.92 34.87 23.86
CA ALA A 14 3.87 34.58 24.95
C ALA A 14 3.60 33.23 25.66
N MET A 15 4.58 32.42 26.11
CA MET A 15 5.99 32.65 26.45
C MET A 15 6.86 31.40 26.19
N PHE A 16 8.13 31.65 25.88
CA PHE A 16 9.23 30.70 25.92
C PHE A 16 9.49 30.22 27.34
N ASN A 17 9.68 28.91 27.54
CA ASN A 17 10.28 28.36 28.74
C ASN A 17 11.61 27.68 28.41
N THR A 18 12.69 28.34 28.82
CA THR A 18 14.04 27.81 29.02
C THR A 18 14.08 26.97 30.30
N VAL A 19 14.72 25.81 30.26
CA VAL A 19 15.22 25.13 31.47
C VAL A 19 16.71 24.88 31.30
N SER A 20 17.49 25.47 32.21
CA SER A 20 18.92 25.23 32.41
C SER A 20 19.15 24.33 33.61
N GLY A 21 20.13 23.44 33.46
CA GLY A 21 21.13 23.21 34.50
C GLY A 21 21.11 21.84 35.15
N TYR A 22 22.11 21.01 34.83
CA TYR A 22 22.89 20.25 35.81
C TYR A 22 24.32 20.09 35.27
N ALA A 23 25.30 20.70 35.95
CA ALA A 23 26.72 20.54 35.71
C ALA A 23 27.30 19.61 36.79
N GLY A 24 28.03 18.58 36.36
CA GLY A 24 28.84 17.72 37.23
C GLY A 24 30.11 17.33 36.50
N THR A 25 31.25 17.81 36.99
CA THR A 25 32.61 17.44 36.56
C THR A 25 33.08 16.20 37.31
N VAL A 26 33.83 15.27 36.67
CA VAL A 26 35.22 14.86 36.96
C VAL A 26 35.72 13.91 35.84
N ALA A 27 37.01 14.02 35.51
CA ALA A 27 37.78 13.39 34.44
C ALA A 27 38.09 11.88 34.58
N GLY A 28 38.50 11.24 33.47
CA GLY A 28 39.36 10.04 33.49
C GLY A 28 39.22 9.05 32.33
N GLY A 29 40.19 9.09 31.39
CA GLY A 29 40.82 7.97 30.66
C GLY A 29 40.00 6.84 30.00
N GLY A 30 40.25 6.59 28.71
CA GLY A 30 40.00 5.29 28.09
C GLY A 30 39.75 5.34 26.58
N ALA A 31 40.80 5.16 25.78
CA ALA A 31 40.69 4.95 24.34
C ALA A 31 39.98 3.61 24.07
N MET A 32 38.86 3.64 23.34
CA MET A 32 38.23 2.42 22.80
C MET A 32 38.00 2.58 21.31
N ALA A 33 38.53 1.61 20.57
CA ALA A 33 38.58 1.52 19.13
C ALA A 33 37.19 1.63 18.48
N ALA A 34 37.08 2.43 17.42
CA ALA A 34 35.91 2.44 16.56
C ALA A 34 35.79 1.10 15.82
N PRO A 35 34.60 0.47 15.78
CA PRO A 35 34.38 -0.73 14.97
C PRO A 35 34.46 -0.38 13.48
N PRO A 36 34.88 -1.32 12.61
CA PRO A 36 35.06 -1.04 11.20
C PRO A 36 33.73 -0.71 10.55
N ALA A 37 33.71 0.37 9.75
CA ALA A 37 32.56 0.78 8.98
C ALA A 37 32.08 -0.37 8.10
N ALA A 38 30.92 -0.94 8.48
CA ALA A 38 30.15 -1.81 7.63
C ALA A 38 29.87 -1.07 6.32
N SER A 39 30.04 -1.78 5.20
CA SER A 39 29.81 -1.24 3.87
C SER A 39 28.33 -0.94 3.68
N PHE A 40 27.93 0.28 3.98
CA PHE A 40 26.64 0.80 3.60
C PHE A 40 26.65 1.02 2.08
N HIS A 41 26.04 0.09 1.35
CA HIS A 41 25.38 0.45 0.11
C HIS A 41 24.22 1.38 0.48
N THR A 42 24.49 2.68 0.55
CA THR A 42 23.46 3.71 0.65
C THR A 42 22.82 3.95 -0.72
N PRO A 43 21.53 4.34 -0.73
CA PRO A 43 20.58 4.12 -1.80
C PRO A 43 20.78 5.09 -2.98
N LEU A 44 20.06 4.84 -4.08
CA LEU A 44 19.88 5.73 -5.23
C LEU A 44 19.90 7.20 -4.80
N TYR A 45 21.00 7.90 -5.09
CA TYR A 45 21.16 9.30 -4.74
C TYR A 45 20.13 10.12 -5.52
N ALA A 46 19.17 10.72 -4.81
CA ALA A 46 18.22 11.65 -5.43
C ALA A 46 19.02 12.83 -6.02
N PRO A 47 18.80 13.21 -7.29
CA PRO A 47 19.52 14.32 -7.90
C PRO A 47 19.25 15.64 -7.15
N PRO A 48 20.23 16.58 -7.07
CA PRO A 48 20.02 17.89 -6.45
C PRO A 48 18.85 18.66 -7.07
N ALA A 49 18.08 19.40 -6.26
CA ALA A 49 16.90 20.14 -6.74
C ALA A 49 17.19 21.14 -7.88
N ALA A 50 18.40 21.72 -7.90
CA ALA A 50 18.87 22.62 -8.97
C ALA A 50 19.04 21.94 -10.34
N MET A 51 19.00 20.60 -10.40
CA MET A 51 19.00 19.84 -11.65
C MET A 51 17.65 19.87 -12.37
N PHE A 52 16.57 20.37 -11.77
CA PHE A 52 15.25 20.29 -12.36
C PHE A 52 14.77 21.67 -12.80
N ASN A 53 14.27 21.76 -14.03
CA ASN A 53 13.67 23.01 -14.52
C ASN A 53 12.28 23.16 -13.88
N ILE A 54 11.87 24.40 -13.61
CA ILE A 54 10.47 24.66 -13.24
C ILE A 54 9.63 24.45 -14.52
N VAL A 55 8.72 23.48 -14.49
CA VAL A 55 7.78 23.19 -15.58
C VAL A 55 6.39 23.64 -15.13
N PRO A 56 5.72 24.55 -15.85
CA PRO A 56 4.38 25.01 -15.50
C PRO A 56 3.39 23.85 -15.33
N GLY A 57 2.63 23.83 -14.23
CA GLY A 57 1.69 22.75 -13.89
C GLY A 57 2.32 21.53 -13.20
N TYR A 58 3.64 21.58 -12.93
CA TYR A 58 4.42 20.52 -12.31
C TYR A 58 5.33 21.02 -11.17
N GLU A 59 5.02 22.19 -10.61
CA GLU A 59 5.87 22.94 -9.66
C GLU A 59 6.18 22.17 -8.36
N GLY A 60 5.40 21.15 -8.01
CA GLY A 60 5.62 20.27 -6.84
C GLY A 60 6.40 18.99 -7.12
N THR A 61 6.83 18.73 -8.36
CA THR A 61 7.44 17.45 -8.74
C THR A 61 8.81 17.27 -8.08
N VAL A 62 8.98 16.18 -7.32
CA VAL A 62 10.25 15.82 -6.62
C VAL A 62 10.93 14.62 -7.28
N ALA A 63 12.22 14.46 -7.01
CA ALA A 63 13.00 13.31 -7.47
C ALA A 63 13.17 12.26 -6.37
N GLY A 64 13.17 10.96 -6.74
CA GLY A 64 13.45 9.87 -5.81
C GLY A 64 12.23 9.20 -5.17
N GLY A 65 11.03 9.36 -5.73
CA GLY A 65 9.80 8.75 -5.24
C GLY A 65 9.07 9.59 -4.19
N GLY A 66 7.74 9.44 -4.10
CA GLY A 66 6.89 10.27 -3.23
C GLY A 66 6.41 11.57 -3.88
N GLY A 67 6.30 11.57 -5.21
CA GLY A 67 5.86 12.68 -6.05
C GLY A 67 4.70 13.53 -5.51
N ALA A 68 4.63 14.79 -5.94
CA ALA A 68 3.53 15.66 -5.54
C ALA A 68 2.18 15.06 -5.97
N TYR A 69 1.27 15.04 -5.00
CA TYR A 69 -0.13 14.72 -5.23
C TYR A 69 -0.77 15.75 -6.16
N ILE A 70 -1.59 15.28 -7.12
CA ILE A 70 -2.28 16.16 -8.07
C ILE A 70 -3.79 16.07 -7.88
N PRO A 71 -4.45 17.15 -7.42
CA PRO A 71 -5.89 17.15 -7.26
C PRO A 71 -6.63 17.00 -8.59
N PRO A 72 -7.68 16.15 -8.64
CA PRO A 72 -8.51 16.03 -9.82
C PRO A 72 -9.26 17.33 -10.10
N PRO A 73 -9.53 17.65 -11.38
CA PRO A 73 -10.43 18.74 -11.71
C PRO A 73 -11.84 18.41 -11.19
N PRO A 74 -12.64 19.43 -10.83
CA PRO A 74 -14.03 19.21 -10.45
C PRO A 74 -14.80 18.55 -11.61
N PRO A 75 -15.78 17.68 -11.31
CA PRO A 75 -16.60 17.06 -12.33
C PRO A 75 -17.34 18.13 -13.15
N SER A 76 -17.29 17.99 -14.47
CA SER A 76 -17.82 18.96 -15.43
C SER A 76 -19.35 18.87 -15.64
N VAL A 77 -20.00 17.84 -15.10
CA VAL A 77 -21.45 17.60 -15.27
C VAL A 77 -22.09 17.38 -13.89
N PRO A 78 -23.26 17.99 -13.61
CA PRO A 78 -24.05 17.64 -12.44
C PRO A 78 -24.36 16.15 -12.44
N MET A 79 -24.31 15.56 -11.25
CA MET A 79 -24.57 14.15 -11.02
C MET A 79 -25.94 13.74 -11.61
N PRO A 80 -26.00 12.72 -12.50
CA PRO A 80 -27.26 12.18 -12.97
C PRO A 80 -28.06 11.65 -11.77
N VAL A 81 -29.31 12.08 -11.63
CA VAL A 81 -30.25 11.52 -10.65
C VAL A 81 -30.77 10.18 -11.22
N PRO A 82 -30.62 9.05 -10.52
CA PRO A 82 -31.11 7.77 -10.99
C PRO A 82 -32.63 7.81 -11.14
N GLU A 83 -33.09 7.26 -12.25
CA GLU A 83 -34.49 7.37 -12.67
C GLU A 83 -35.42 6.38 -11.97
N GLN A 84 -34.93 5.45 -11.16
CA GLN A 84 -35.79 4.52 -10.42
C GLN A 84 -35.10 3.86 -9.22
N ALA A 85 -35.87 3.70 -8.15
CA ALA A 85 -35.53 2.80 -7.06
C ALA A 85 -35.49 1.36 -7.61
N PRO A 86 -34.55 0.51 -7.17
CA PRO A 86 -34.53 -0.90 -7.52
C PRO A 86 -35.89 -1.53 -7.18
N ASN A 87 -36.41 -2.36 -8.08
CA ASN A 87 -37.56 -3.21 -7.77
C ASN A 87 -37.25 -4.00 -6.50
N THR A 88 -38.12 -3.92 -5.49
CA THR A 88 -37.99 -4.72 -4.27
C THR A 88 -38.02 -6.19 -4.65
N PRO A 89 -36.90 -6.93 -4.56
CA PRO A 89 -36.93 -8.36 -4.76
C PRO A 89 -37.80 -8.99 -3.67
N ASP A 90 -38.56 -10.03 -4.02
CA ASP A 90 -39.20 -10.84 -3.01
C ASP A 90 -38.11 -11.56 -2.20
N TRP A 91 -37.96 -11.16 -0.94
CA TRP A 91 -36.87 -11.61 -0.08
C TRP A 91 -37.17 -13.01 0.45
N HIS A 92 -37.04 -14.03 -0.40
CA HIS A 92 -37.05 -15.42 0.07
C HIS A 92 -35.75 -15.72 0.82
N ILE A 93 -35.89 -15.81 2.15
CA ILE A 93 -34.83 -16.15 3.11
C ILE A 93 -34.88 -17.67 3.35
N PRO A 94 -33.94 -18.45 2.79
CA PRO A 94 -33.92 -19.89 2.99
C PRO A 94 -33.39 -20.22 4.40
N SER A 95 -34.12 -21.06 5.14
CA SER A 95 -33.57 -21.79 6.28
C SER A 95 -32.85 -23.04 5.79
N ILE A 96 -31.78 -23.45 6.47
CA ILE A 96 -31.13 -24.72 6.15
C ILE A 96 -32.00 -25.88 6.66
N SER A 97 -32.06 -26.98 5.91
CA SER A 97 -32.70 -28.20 6.39
C SER A 97 -31.85 -28.85 7.50
N GLU A 98 -32.49 -29.66 8.35
CA GLU A 98 -31.80 -30.44 9.39
C GLU A 98 -30.68 -31.30 8.79
N ASP A 99 -30.96 -31.99 7.68
CA ASP A 99 -29.99 -32.84 6.99
C ASP A 99 -28.73 -32.07 6.57
N ARG A 100 -28.90 -30.85 6.05
CA ARG A 100 -27.77 -30.00 5.65
C ARG A 100 -26.97 -29.51 6.86
N ALA A 101 -27.65 -29.18 7.96
CA ALA A 101 -26.98 -28.79 9.19
C ALA A 101 -26.14 -29.95 9.74
N ARG A 102 -26.69 -31.17 9.73
CA ARG A 102 -26.01 -32.39 10.18
C ARG A 102 -24.82 -32.75 9.28
N GLU A 103 -24.96 -32.63 7.96
CA GLU A 103 -23.88 -32.86 6.99
C GLU A 103 -22.72 -31.86 7.18
N ALA A 104 -23.04 -30.57 7.35
CA ALA A 104 -22.04 -29.55 7.64
C ALA A 104 -21.32 -29.84 8.97
N PHE A 105 -22.05 -30.24 10.00
CA PHE A 105 -21.49 -30.60 11.30
C PHE A 105 -20.58 -31.83 11.23
N ALA A 106 -20.98 -32.87 10.49
CA ALA A 106 -20.17 -34.06 10.23
C ALA A 106 -18.85 -33.70 9.55
N THR A 107 -18.93 -32.86 8.50
CA THR A 107 -17.76 -32.40 7.75
C THR A 107 -16.80 -31.65 8.67
N TYR A 108 -17.32 -30.71 9.48
CA TYR A 108 -16.52 -29.98 10.44
C TYR A 108 -15.82 -30.89 11.46
N VAL A 109 -16.56 -31.81 12.08
CA VAL A 109 -16.00 -32.74 13.08
C VAL A 109 -14.92 -33.62 12.47
N SER A 110 -15.13 -34.14 11.26
CA SER A 110 -14.12 -34.96 10.57
C SER A 110 -12.81 -34.21 10.26
N SER A 111 -12.87 -32.88 10.14
CA SER A 111 -11.67 -32.04 9.93
C SER A 111 -10.84 -31.85 11.20
N LYS A 112 -11.36 -32.22 12.39
CA LYS A 112 -10.70 -32.04 13.68
C LYS A 112 -10.12 -33.37 14.15
N CYS A 113 -8.79 -33.48 14.16
CA CYS A 113 -8.03 -34.69 14.53
C CYS A 113 -8.42 -35.32 15.88
N CYS A 114 -9.02 -34.55 16.78
CA CYS A 114 -9.28 -34.94 18.16
C CYS A 114 -10.77 -35.01 18.49
N TYR A 115 -11.67 -34.93 17.52
CA TYR A 115 -13.11 -34.95 17.78
C TYR A 115 -13.67 -36.35 17.47
N SER A 116 -14.40 -36.95 18.41
CA SER A 116 -15.19 -38.16 18.11
C SER A 116 -16.36 -37.77 17.20
N SER A 117 -16.78 -38.67 16.31
CA SER A 117 -18.00 -38.49 15.49
C SER A 117 -19.31 -38.74 16.26
N ASP A 118 -19.25 -39.32 17.47
CA ASP A 118 -20.45 -39.75 18.22
C ASP A 118 -21.47 -38.63 18.47
N PRO A 119 -21.08 -37.39 18.84
CA PRO A 119 -22.03 -36.29 18.98
C PRO A 119 -22.79 -35.93 17.69
N VAL A 120 -22.24 -36.27 16.52
CA VAL A 120 -22.91 -36.04 15.22
C VAL A 120 -23.87 -37.17 14.88
N SER A 121 -23.46 -38.42 15.10
CA SER A 121 -24.24 -39.61 14.74
C SER A 121 -25.34 -39.92 15.75
N GLU A 122 -25.07 -39.75 17.04
CA GLU A 122 -25.99 -40.07 18.14
C GLU A 122 -26.72 -38.83 18.69
N GLY A 123 -26.25 -37.63 18.36
CA GLY A 123 -26.86 -36.38 18.80
C GLY A 123 -28.25 -36.16 18.19
N VAL A 124 -29.18 -35.70 19.03
CA VAL A 124 -30.55 -35.37 18.63
C VAL A 124 -30.72 -33.86 18.56
N ILE A 125 -31.03 -33.33 17.37
CA ILE A 125 -31.32 -31.91 17.20
C ILE A 125 -32.66 -31.61 17.86
N THR A 126 -32.67 -30.66 18.78
CA THR A 126 -33.87 -30.29 19.55
C THR A 126 -34.53 -29.03 19.02
N ASN A 127 -33.75 -28.10 18.46
CA ASN A 127 -34.27 -26.86 17.87
C ASN A 127 -33.27 -26.27 16.85
N MET A 128 -33.79 -25.63 15.81
CA MET A 128 -33.01 -24.87 14.83
C MET A 128 -33.58 -23.46 14.70
N GLU A 129 -32.76 -22.46 14.95
CA GLU A 129 -33.14 -21.05 14.86
C GLU A 129 -32.34 -20.36 13.77
N SER A 130 -33.03 -19.70 12.84
CA SER A 130 -32.40 -18.94 11.75
C SER A 130 -32.32 -17.47 12.09
N PHE A 131 -31.13 -16.89 11.92
CA PHE A 131 -30.83 -15.47 12.08
C PHE A 131 -30.36 -14.92 10.74
N ASN A 132 -30.98 -13.82 10.32
CA ASN A 132 -30.70 -13.17 9.04
C ASN A 132 -29.76 -12.00 9.27
N THR A 133 -28.49 -12.19 8.91
CA THR A 133 -27.47 -11.16 9.08
C THR A 133 -27.16 -10.53 7.73
N TYR A 134 -27.34 -9.22 7.60
CA TYR A 134 -27.06 -8.52 6.36
C TYR A 134 -25.67 -7.92 6.38
N ARG A 135 -24.94 -8.05 5.27
CA ARG A 135 -23.67 -7.37 5.04
C ARG A 135 -23.79 -6.42 3.86
N TYR A 136 -23.57 -5.14 4.12
CA TYR A 136 -23.46 -4.09 3.13
C TYR A 136 -21.99 -3.82 2.81
N ARG A 137 -21.66 -3.68 1.52
CA ARG A 137 -20.32 -3.31 1.06
C ARG A 137 -20.42 -2.13 0.11
N LEU A 138 -19.53 -1.16 0.27
CA LEU A 138 -19.30 -0.08 -0.68
C LEU A 138 -17.87 -0.18 -1.20
N GLU A 139 -17.75 -0.30 -2.52
CA GLU A 139 -16.48 -0.28 -3.22
C GLU A 139 -16.43 0.99 -4.09
N THR A 140 -15.37 1.78 -3.96
CA THR A 140 -15.13 2.98 -4.77
C THR A 140 -13.86 2.76 -5.58
N PHE A 141 -14.03 2.73 -6.90
CA PHE A 141 -12.93 2.63 -7.85
C PHE A 141 -12.42 4.03 -8.18
N ILE A 142 -11.15 4.27 -7.85
CA ILE A 142 -10.52 5.59 -7.92
C ILE A 142 -9.31 5.60 -8.85
N GLU A 143 -9.06 6.76 -9.45
CA GLU A 143 -7.85 7.10 -10.17
C GLU A 143 -7.07 8.16 -9.37
N PHE A 144 -5.86 7.81 -8.97
CA PHE A 144 -4.90 8.66 -8.29
C PHE A 144 -3.75 9.01 -9.22
N ARG A 145 -3.32 10.28 -9.24
CA ARG A 145 -2.17 10.75 -10.04
C ARG A 145 -1.13 11.45 -9.18
N SER A 146 0.14 11.15 -9.44
CA SER A 146 1.30 11.85 -8.87
C SER A 146 2.40 12.02 -9.91
N THR A 147 3.32 12.97 -9.68
CA THR A 147 4.44 13.22 -10.60
C THR A 147 5.79 13.07 -9.94
N GLU A 148 6.74 12.51 -10.67
CA GLU A 148 8.13 12.40 -10.22
C GLU A 148 9.12 12.75 -11.32
N TRP A 149 10.26 13.31 -10.93
CA TRP A 149 11.38 13.48 -11.84
C TRP A 149 12.08 12.14 -12.06
N SER A 150 12.36 11.85 -13.33
CA SER A 150 13.09 10.68 -13.75
C SER A 150 14.26 11.04 -14.66
N GLN A 151 15.23 10.15 -14.74
CA GLN A 151 16.44 10.35 -15.52
C GLN A 151 16.97 9.04 -16.11
N GLU A 152 17.59 9.13 -17.28
CA GLU A 152 18.28 8.01 -17.92
C GLU A 152 19.53 8.49 -18.68
N PRO A 153 20.50 7.60 -18.98
CA PRO A 153 21.64 7.94 -19.83
C PRO A 153 21.20 8.50 -21.19
N TYR A 154 21.74 9.64 -21.58
CA TYR A 154 21.46 10.21 -22.89
C TYR A 154 22.28 9.52 -23.99
N THR A 155 21.60 8.88 -24.93
CA THR A 155 22.15 8.15 -26.07
C THR A 155 21.65 8.66 -27.41
N GLY A 156 20.88 9.76 -27.43
CA GLY A 156 20.29 10.35 -28.64
C GLY A 156 18.76 10.33 -28.66
N GLN A 157 18.11 10.11 -27.51
CA GLN A 157 16.66 10.23 -27.35
C GLN A 157 16.18 11.64 -27.76
N PRO A 158 14.92 11.80 -28.18
CA PRO A 158 14.38 13.12 -28.48
C PRO A 158 14.37 14.04 -27.24
N VAL A 159 14.70 15.31 -27.49
CA VAL A 159 14.68 16.40 -26.50
C VAL A 159 13.58 17.35 -26.93
N ASP A 160 12.52 17.44 -26.13
CA ASP A 160 11.28 18.12 -26.48
C ASP A 160 10.89 19.21 -25.47
N ALA A 161 11.70 19.40 -24.42
CA ALA A 161 11.47 20.45 -23.44
C ALA A 161 11.41 21.84 -24.10
N GLY A 162 10.30 22.54 -23.90
CA GLY A 162 10.09 23.89 -24.41
C GLY A 162 9.67 23.99 -25.88
N VAL A 163 9.50 22.87 -26.60
CA VAL A 163 8.92 22.88 -27.95
C VAL A 163 7.50 23.45 -27.93
N GLN A 164 6.74 23.11 -26.89
CA GLN A 164 5.46 23.71 -26.54
C GLN A 164 5.22 23.57 -25.02
N PRO A 165 4.19 24.22 -24.45
CA PRO A 165 3.83 24.02 -23.06
C PRO A 165 3.52 22.55 -22.77
N ALA A 166 4.04 22.03 -21.65
CA ALA A 166 3.68 20.70 -21.19
C ALA A 166 2.18 20.66 -20.85
N PRO A 167 1.44 19.60 -21.24
CA PRO A 167 0.04 19.46 -20.87
C PRO A 167 -0.07 19.30 -19.34
N GLY A 168 -1.15 19.81 -18.76
CA GLY A 168 -1.43 19.59 -17.34
C GLY A 168 -1.61 18.10 -17.02
N PRO A 169 -1.36 17.66 -15.78
CA PRO A 169 -1.31 16.23 -15.48
C PRO A 169 -2.60 15.47 -15.78
N TRP A 170 -3.77 16.10 -15.66
CA TRP A 170 -5.08 15.50 -15.97
C TRP A 170 -5.50 15.63 -17.44
N GLN A 171 -4.78 16.40 -18.26
CA GLN A 171 -4.96 16.48 -19.71
C GLN A 171 -4.24 15.33 -20.44
N ILE A 172 -3.30 14.66 -19.77
CA ILE A 172 -2.63 13.48 -20.29
C ILE A 172 -3.60 12.30 -20.28
N ALA A 173 -3.85 11.72 -21.45
CA ALA A 173 -4.68 10.53 -21.58
C ALA A 173 -3.99 9.32 -20.93
N ALA A 174 -4.62 8.76 -19.90
CA ALA A 174 -4.24 7.49 -19.30
C ALA A 174 -5.19 6.40 -19.79
N GLN A 175 -4.76 5.14 -19.76
CA GLN A 175 -5.57 4.01 -20.21
C GLN A 175 -6.16 3.31 -18.97
N PRO A 176 -7.40 3.61 -18.57
CA PRO A 176 -8.01 2.97 -17.41
C PRO A 176 -8.21 1.47 -17.69
N PRO A 177 -7.99 0.60 -16.70
CA PRO A 177 -8.34 -0.81 -16.81
C PRO A 177 -9.88 -0.97 -16.79
N ALA A 178 -10.36 -2.20 -16.92
CA ALA A 178 -11.77 -2.47 -16.68
C ALA A 178 -12.15 -2.09 -15.23
N PHE A 179 -13.41 -1.67 -15.02
CA PHE A 179 -13.86 -1.23 -13.71
C PHE A 179 -13.63 -2.29 -12.63
N PHE A 180 -13.20 -1.84 -11.44
CA PHE A 180 -12.84 -2.68 -10.31
C PHE A 180 -11.68 -3.65 -10.60
N GLN A 181 -10.70 -3.21 -11.38
CA GLN A 181 -9.41 -3.86 -11.52
C GLN A 181 -8.30 -2.88 -11.15
N GLU A 182 -7.44 -3.27 -10.21
CA GLU A 182 -6.31 -2.43 -9.82
C GLU A 182 -5.23 -2.41 -10.91
N HIS A 183 -4.66 -1.24 -11.15
CA HIS A 183 -3.61 -1.09 -12.16
C HIS A 183 -2.69 0.09 -11.83
N LYS A 184 -1.49 0.09 -12.43
CA LYS A 184 -0.54 1.20 -12.35
C LYS A 184 0.05 1.45 -13.72
N GLN A 185 0.12 2.72 -14.10
CA GLN A 185 0.71 3.15 -15.36
C GLN A 185 1.66 4.33 -15.09
N THR A 186 2.85 4.27 -15.69
CA THR A 186 3.79 5.39 -15.70
C THR A 186 3.86 5.95 -17.11
N ILE A 187 3.60 7.25 -17.25
CA ILE A 187 3.56 7.95 -18.53
C ILE A 187 4.61 9.06 -18.48
N LYS A 188 5.54 9.06 -19.44
CA LYS A 188 6.47 10.18 -19.61
C LYS A 188 5.70 11.42 -20.08
N VAL A 189 5.82 12.52 -19.34
CA VAL A 189 5.12 13.77 -19.64
C VAL A 189 5.71 14.40 -20.91
N PRO A 190 4.89 14.67 -21.95
CA PRO A 190 5.35 15.32 -23.16
C PRO A 190 5.96 16.70 -22.90
N TYR A 191 6.96 17.06 -23.70
CA TYR A 191 7.60 18.39 -23.66
C TYR A 191 8.31 18.71 -22.34
N THR A 192 8.78 17.67 -21.62
CA THR A 192 9.58 17.80 -20.40
C THR A 192 10.97 17.21 -20.51
N SER A 193 11.31 16.58 -21.65
CA SER A 193 12.60 15.92 -21.83
C SER A 193 13.68 16.96 -22.12
N SER A 194 14.63 17.09 -21.20
CA SER A 194 15.79 17.97 -21.32
C SER A 194 17.08 17.18 -21.10
N VAL A 195 18.18 17.65 -21.69
CA VAL A 195 19.50 17.03 -21.48
C VAL A 195 20.28 17.87 -20.49
N LYS A 196 20.80 17.22 -19.45
CA LYS A 196 21.73 17.84 -18.50
C LYS A 196 23.01 17.04 -18.39
N ASN A 197 24.06 17.69 -17.94
CA ASN A 197 25.29 17.00 -17.59
C ASN A 197 25.01 16.07 -16.41
N CYS A 198 25.66 14.91 -16.41
CA CYS A 198 25.59 13.99 -15.28
C CYS A 198 26.37 14.59 -14.11
N ASP A 199 25.67 14.94 -13.03
CA ASP A 199 26.25 15.58 -11.86
C ASP A 199 27.30 14.73 -11.16
N LEU A 200 27.08 13.41 -11.08
CA LEU A 200 28.02 12.51 -10.41
C LEU A 200 29.40 12.44 -11.08
N CYS A 201 29.48 12.75 -12.38
CA CYS A 201 30.75 12.79 -13.12
C CYS A 201 31.06 14.17 -13.70
N GLN A 202 30.24 15.18 -13.40
CA GLN A 202 30.34 16.54 -13.91
C GLN A 202 30.51 16.58 -15.44
N GLY A 203 29.77 15.74 -16.18
CA GLY A 203 29.88 15.67 -17.64
C GLY A 203 31.00 14.80 -18.21
N LYS A 204 31.93 14.30 -17.38
CA LYS A 204 33.14 13.59 -17.84
C LYS A 204 32.88 12.14 -18.30
N GLY A 205 31.75 11.55 -17.92
CA GLY A 205 31.44 10.15 -18.15
C GLY A 205 32.25 9.15 -17.31
N ARG A 206 33.24 9.62 -16.55
CA ARG A 206 34.11 8.80 -15.72
C ARG A 206 34.37 9.48 -14.37
N ASN A 207 34.47 8.65 -13.34
CA ASN A 207 34.79 9.09 -11.99
C ASN A 207 36.19 8.58 -11.58
N PRO A 208 36.95 9.34 -10.79
CA PRO A 208 38.20 8.86 -10.22
C PRO A 208 37.96 7.54 -9.48
N CYS A 209 38.84 6.56 -9.69
CA CYS A 209 38.72 5.29 -9.01
C CYS A 209 39.00 5.50 -7.52
N THR A 210 37.99 5.31 -6.69
CA THR A 210 38.08 5.47 -5.22
C THR A 210 39.07 4.49 -4.60
N LYS A 211 39.24 3.31 -5.20
CA LYS A 211 40.14 2.27 -4.69
C LYS A 211 41.62 2.60 -4.88
N CYS A 212 41.99 3.45 -5.83
CA CYS A 212 43.38 3.89 -6.04
C CYS A 212 43.54 5.41 -6.01
N ALA A 213 42.55 6.14 -5.51
CA ALA A 213 42.51 7.60 -5.47
C ALA A 213 42.92 8.26 -6.81
N GLY A 214 42.45 7.74 -7.93
CA GLY A 214 42.78 8.30 -9.25
C GLY A 214 44.13 7.88 -9.86
N SER A 215 45.04 7.27 -9.09
CA SER A 215 46.41 6.99 -9.56
C SER A 215 46.54 5.83 -10.55
N GLY A 216 45.51 4.98 -10.67
CA GLY A 216 45.52 3.76 -11.48
C GLY A 216 46.35 2.63 -10.89
N LYS A 217 47.13 2.90 -9.83
CA LYS A 217 48.02 1.93 -9.20
C LYS A 217 47.74 1.85 -7.70
N ARG A 218 48.02 0.71 -7.08
CA ARG A 218 47.96 0.50 -5.63
C ARG A 218 49.28 -0.05 -5.17
N ASP A 219 49.66 0.26 -3.94
CA ASP A 219 50.88 -0.30 -3.39
C ASP A 219 50.76 -1.82 -3.32
N CYS A 220 51.87 -2.48 -3.66
CA CYS A 220 51.94 -3.91 -3.63
C CYS A 220 51.91 -4.36 -2.18
N THR A 221 50.81 -4.98 -1.76
CA THR A 221 50.61 -5.48 -0.39
C THR A 221 51.69 -6.47 0.06
N LEU A 222 52.37 -7.14 -0.89
CA LEU A 222 53.45 -8.08 -0.60
C LEU A 222 54.81 -7.42 -0.31
N CYS A 223 54.99 -6.14 -0.62
CA CYS A 223 56.22 -5.39 -0.29
C CYS A 223 55.93 -4.00 0.29
N ASN A 224 54.68 -3.71 0.65
CA ASN A 224 54.23 -2.44 1.20
C ASN A 224 54.75 -1.21 0.43
N GLY A 225 54.81 -1.29 -0.90
CA GLY A 225 55.26 -0.17 -1.73
C GLY A 225 56.77 -0.10 -2.00
N SER A 226 57.60 -0.87 -1.29
CA SER A 226 59.06 -0.74 -1.39
C SER A 226 59.63 -1.26 -2.72
N GLY A 227 58.96 -2.24 -3.34
CA GLY A 227 59.49 -2.98 -4.49
C GLY A 227 60.45 -4.12 -4.12
N TYR A 228 60.78 -4.27 -2.84
CA TYR A 228 61.72 -5.27 -2.32
C TYR A 228 61.11 -6.03 -1.13
N ARG A 229 61.47 -7.31 -0.96
CA ARG A 229 61.10 -8.07 0.25
C ARG A 229 62.13 -7.81 1.35
N GLU A 230 61.82 -8.19 2.60
CA GLU A 230 62.76 -8.06 3.74
C GLU A 230 64.12 -8.72 3.49
N SER A 231 64.18 -9.73 2.61
CA SER A 231 65.41 -10.38 2.17
C SER A 231 66.18 -9.61 1.07
N ASP A 232 65.88 -8.34 0.85
CA ASP A 232 66.44 -7.45 -0.18
C ASP A 232 66.31 -7.95 -1.65
N LYS A 233 65.41 -8.91 -1.87
CA LYS A 233 65.12 -9.46 -3.19
C LYS A 233 64.01 -8.66 -3.87
N ARG A 234 64.17 -8.39 -5.17
CA ARG A 234 63.15 -7.75 -6.01
C ARG A 234 61.81 -8.48 -5.85
N CYS A 235 60.76 -7.74 -5.51
CA CYS A 235 59.43 -8.30 -5.33
C CYS A 235 58.86 -8.77 -6.66
N VAL A 236 58.76 -10.09 -6.85
CA VAL A 236 58.23 -10.73 -8.07
C VAL A 236 56.79 -10.28 -8.36
N ASN A 237 56.00 -10.12 -7.30
CA ASN A 237 54.59 -9.79 -7.42
C ASN A 237 54.33 -8.45 -8.11
N CYS A 238 55.17 -7.43 -7.86
CA CYS A 238 55.10 -6.13 -8.54
C CYS A 238 56.26 -5.90 -9.51
N SER A 239 57.03 -6.94 -9.82
CA SER A 239 58.24 -6.89 -10.65
C SER A 239 59.23 -5.79 -10.25
N GLY A 240 59.34 -5.51 -8.95
CA GLY A 240 60.23 -4.46 -8.41
C GLY A 240 59.68 -3.04 -8.45
N SER A 241 58.49 -2.81 -8.99
CA SER A 241 57.92 -1.45 -9.11
C SER A 241 57.30 -0.90 -7.81
N GLY A 242 57.15 -1.74 -6.78
CA GLY A 242 56.47 -1.41 -5.53
C GLY A 242 54.94 -1.28 -5.67
N ARG A 243 54.40 -1.23 -6.90
CA ARG A 243 52.99 -0.93 -7.17
C ARG A 243 52.38 -1.94 -8.15
N LYS A 244 51.06 -2.07 -8.09
CA LYS A 244 50.27 -2.90 -9.01
C LYS A 244 49.16 -2.09 -9.65
N ASN A 245 48.76 -2.48 -10.86
CA ASN A 245 47.58 -1.93 -11.48
C ASN A 245 46.36 -2.16 -10.58
N CYS A 246 45.60 -1.11 -10.36
CA CYS A 246 44.35 -1.20 -9.62
C CYS A 246 43.35 -2.02 -10.46
N SER A 247 42.98 -3.20 -9.98
CA SER A 247 42.05 -4.11 -10.68
C SER A 247 40.70 -3.46 -10.99
N PRO A 248 40.03 -2.75 -10.05
CA PRO A 248 38.75 -2.08 -10.30
C PRO A 248 38.72 -1.11 -11.49
N CYS A 249 39.82 -0.40 -11.77
CA CYS A 249 39.90 0.51 -12.93
C CYS A 249 40.81 -0.01 -14.05
N SER A 250 41.30 -1.24 -13.92
CA SER A 250 42.27 -1.86 -14.84
C SER A 250 43.47 -0.96 -15.16
N GLY A 251 44.03 -0.29 -14.14
CA GLY A 251 45.18 0.60 -14.35
C GLY A 251 44.86 2.01 -14.85
N ARG A 252 43.62 2.32 -15.25
CA ARG A 252 43.26 3.61 -15.86
C ARG A 252 43.11 4.78 -14.88
N GLY A 253 43.07 4.51 -13.58
CA GLY A 253 42.83 5.54 -12.54
C GLY A 253 41.41 6.08 -12.49
N SER A 254 40.55 5.73 -13.46
CA SER A 254 39.15 6.13 -13.51
C SER A 254 38.24 4.95 -13.82
N CYS A 255 37.04 4.98 -13.25
CA CYS A 255 35.96 4.05 -13.55
C CYS A 255 34.89 4.75 -14.39
N GLN A 256 34.19 3.99 -15.23
CA GLN A 256 33.01 4.51 -15.94
C GLN A 256 31.97 4.97 -14.92
N CYS A 257 31.31 6.10 -15.17
CA CYS A 257 30.22 6.55 -14.32
C CYS A 257 29.01 5.64 -14.55
N ASP A 258 28.49 5.02 -13.49
CA ASP A 258 27.36 4.09 -13.57
C ASP A 258 26.05 4.79 -13.95
N THR A 259 25.80 5.99 -13.41
CA THR A 259 24.57 6.75 -13.65
C THR A 259 24.38 7.18 -15.10
N CYS A 260 25.42 7.69 -15.76
CA CYS A 260 25.35 8.06 -17.18
C CYS A 260 25.93 7.01 -18.11
N ARG A 261 26.38 5.87 -17.58
CA ARG A 261 27.03 4.78 -18.33
C ARG A 261 28.11 5.27 -19.29
N GLY A 262 28.95 6.21 -18.84
CA GLY A 262 30.05 6.74 -19.68
C GLY A 262 29.67 7.86 -20.65
N LYS A 263 28.39 8.23 -20.77
CA LYS A 263 27.92 9.24 -21.74
C LYS A 263 28.16 10.67 -21.28
N GLY A 264 28.35 10.89 -19.98
CA GLY A 264 28.51 12.22 -19.39
C GLY A 264 27.23 13.05 -19.35
N LYS A 265 26.17 12.64 -20.06
CA LYS A 265 24.88 13.34 -20.14
C LYS A 265 23.73 12.44 -19.71
N LEU A 266 22.72 13.05 -19.12
CA LEU A 266 21.46 12.42 -18.72
C LEU A 266 20.30 13.11 -19.44
N LEU A 267 19.35 12.32 -19.91
CA LEU A 267 18.03 12.80 -20.26
C LEU A 267 17.22 12.86 -18.96
N ILE A 268 16.64 14.02 -18.68
CA ILE A 268 15.82 14.27 -17.49
C ILE A 268 14.42 14.65 -17.97
N PHE A 269 13.40 14.07 -17.37
CA PHE A 269 12.00 14.26 -17.74
C PHE A 269 11.08 13.99 -16.54
N ILE A 270 9.81 14.38 -16.65
CA ILE A 270 8.80 14.10 -15.63
C ILE A 270 8.03 12.84 -16.02
N ASN A 271 7.80 11.97 -15.05
CA ASN A 271 6.85 10.87 -15.13
C ASN A 271 5.57 11.23 -14.40
N LEU A 272 4.44 10.97 -15.04
CA LEU A 272 3.12 10.90 -14.43
C LEU A 272 2.84 9.46 -14.03
N ASN A 273 2.69 9.22 -12.73
CA ASN A 273 2.30 7.94 -12.17
C ASN A 273 0.80 7.95 -11.92
N VAL A 274 0.08 7.08 -12.62
CA VAL A 274 -1.36 6.87 -12.50
C VAL A 274 -1.60 5.54 -11.80
N LYS A 275 -2.38 5.56 -10.72
CA LYS A 275 -2.77 4.36 -9.95
C LYS A 275 -4.29 4.26 -9.94
N TRP A 276 -4.80 3.11 -10.35
CA TRP A 276 -6.20 2.73 -10.15
C TRP A 276 -6.28 1.74 -9.00
N SER A 277 -7.11 2.03 -8.00
CA SER A 277 -7.32 1.15 -6.84
C SER A 277 -8.79 1.13 -6.41
N ILE A 278 -9.12 0.13 -5.60
CA ILE A 278 -10.47 -0.08 -5.07
C ILE A 278 -10.43 0.18 -3.58
N GLU A 279 -11.19 1.18 -3.14
CA GLU A 279 -11.37 1.49 -1.73
C GLU A 279 -12.65 0.82 -1.26
N LYS A 280 -12.57 -0.04 -0.24
CA LYS A 280 -13.68 -0.86 0.22
C LYS A 280 -13.94 -0.61 1.71
N ASP A 281 -15.19 -0.28 2.04
CA ASP A 281 -15.70 -0.30 3.40
C ASP A 281 -16.92 -1.23 3.48
N GLU A 282 -17.12 -1.86 4.65
CA GLU A 282 -18.22 -2.77 4.88
C GLU A 282 -18.91 -2.55 6.22
N PHE A 283 -20.18 -2.94 6.27
CA PHE A 283 -21.02 -2.92 7.47
C PHE A 283 -21.74 -4.25 7.58
N VAL A 284 -21.70 -4.84 8.77
CA VAL A 284 -22.45 -6.06 9.09
C VAL A 284 -23.50 -5.67 10.12
N ALA A 285 -24.78 -5.90 9.79
CA ALA A 285 -25.87 -5.69 10.73
C ALA A 285 -25.67 -6.60 11.95
N GLN A 286 -25.86 -6.05 13.15
CA GLN A 286 -25.67 -6.82 14.37
C GLN A 286 -26.70 -7.94 14.44
N ASP A 287 -26.23 -9.17 14.63
CA ASP A 287 -27.12 -10.30 14.85
C ASP A 287 -27.25 -10.61 16.34
N SER A 288 -28.41 -11.14 16.72
CA SER A 288 -28.70 -11.63 18.06
C SER A 288 -28.41 -13.14 18.18
N SER A 289 -27.63 -13.72 17.26
CA SER A 289 -27.39 -15.17 17.22
C SER A 289 -26.45 -15.62 18.34
N GLY A 290 -25.56 -14.74 18.80
CA GLY A 290 -24.47 -15.06 19.73
C GLY A 290 -23.17 -15.46 19.04
N LEU A 291 -23.17 -15.54 17.70
CA LEU A 291 -21.95 -15.71 16.91
C LEU A 291 -21.14 -14.40 16.88
N LYS A 292 -19.82 -14.50 16.96
CA LYS A 292 -18.96 -13.31 16.92
C LYS A 292 -18.82 -12.79 15.48
N VAL A 293 -18.83 -11.46 15.32
CA VAL A 293 -18.81 -10.79 14.00
C VAL A 293 -17.55 -11.14 13.20
N GLU A 294 -16.41 -11.41 13.85
CA GLU A 294 -15.16 -11.75 13.15
C GLU A 294 -15.31 -13.06 12.33
N LYS A 295 -16.16 -13.99 12.78
CA LYS A 295 -16.45 -15.24 12.03
C LYS A 295 -17.21 -14.95 10.73
N LEU A 296 -17.96 -13.85 10.67
CA LEU A 296 -18.74 -13.45 9.49
C LEU A 296 -17.87 -12.85 8.38
N GLU A 297 -16.69 -12.32 8.71
CA GLU A 297 -15.73 -11.82 7.73
C GLU A 297 -15.21 -12.94 6.82
N GLU A 298 -15.18 -14.18 7.33
CA GLU A 298 -14.61 -15.33 6.62
C GLU A 298 -15.59 -16.07 5.70
N VAL A 299 -16.83 -15.61 5.57
CA VAL A 299 -17.89 -16.27 4.78
C VAL A 299 -18.53 -15.32 3.78
N SER A 300 -19.10 -15.86 2.71
CA SER A 300 -19.95 -15.12 1.78
C SER A 300 -21.43 -15.29 2.10
N GLY A 301 -22.25 -14.31 1.70
CA GLY A 301 -23.71 -14.40 1.80
C GLY A 301 -24.38 -14.45 0.42
N LYS A 302 -25.67 -14.74 0.39
CA LYS A 302 -26.48 -14.67 -0.84
C LYS A 302 -26.59 -13.21 -1.28
N GLU A 303 -26.15 -12.90 -2.51
CA GLU A 303 -26.28 -11.54 -3.08
C GLU A 303 -27.78 -11.20 -3.18
N LEU A 304 -28.18 -10.17 -2.45
CA LEU A 304 -29.55 -9.67 -2.37
C LEU A 304 -29.74 -8.43 -3.25
N TYR A 305 -28.71 -7.60 -3.32
CA TYR A 305 -28.73 -6.36 -4.06
C TYR A 305 -27.34 -6.06 -4.59
N LYS A 306 -27.28 -5.49 -5.79
CA LYS A 306 -26.08 -4.99 -6.43
C LYS A 306 -26.43 -3.82 -7.32
N ASP A 307 -25.67 -2.75 -7.16
CA ASP A 307 -25.79 -1.55 -7.98
C ASP A 307 -24.39 -0.97 -8.23
N ALA A 308 -24.19 -0.46 -9.46
CA ALA A 308 -22.91 0.06 -9.91
C ALA A 308 -23.13 1.29 -10.79
N GLN A 309 -22.68 2.45 -10.31
CA GLN A 309 -22.90 3.75 -10.93
C GLN A 309 -21.66 4.63 -10.73
N TYR A 310 -21.57 5.76 -11.46
CA TYR A 310 -20.47 6.71 -11.25
C TYR A 310 -20.34 7.14 -9.78
N MET A 311 -21.47 7.48 -9.17
CA MET A 311 -21.66 7.54 -7.71
C MET A 311 -22.96 6.84 -7.39
N VAL A 312 -22.96 6.00 -6.37
CA VAL A 312 -24.17 5.29 -5.94
C VAL A 312 -24.97 6.15 -4.96
N TYR A 313 -26.27 5.93 -4.92
CA TYR A 313 -27.14 6.55 -3.92
C TYR A 313 -27.29 5.64 -2.72
N PRO A 314 -27.47 6.22 -1.51
CA PRO A 314 -27.79 5.43 -0.33
C PRO A 314 -28.99 4.53 -0.56
N VAL A 315 -28.91 3.29 -0.09
CA VAL A 315 -30.00 2.31 -0.19
C VAL A 315 -31.21 2.81 0.59
N ARG A 316 -32.37 2.84 -0.08
CA ARG A 316 -33.66 3.25 0.51
C ARG A 316 -34.62 2.07 0.54
N GLY A 317 -35.47 2.01 1.58
CA GLY A 317 -36.55 1.03 1.68
C GLY A 317 -36.10 -0.41 1.97
N PHE A 318 -34.83 -0.63 2.32
CA PHE A 318 -34.37 -1.95 2.76
C PHE A 318 -35.02 -2.29 4.12
N PRO A 319 -35.45 -3.55 4.36
CA PRO A 319 -36.17 -3.92 5.59
C PRO A 319 -35.38 -3.64 6.87
N ASP A 320 -34.06 -3.79 6.83
CA ASP A 320 -33.17 -3.47 7.94
C ASP A 320 -32.73 -2.00 7.86
N ALA A 321 -33.24 -1.18 8.79
CA ALA A 321 -32.92 0.24 8.86
C ALA A 321 -31.42 0.50 9.13
N SER A 322 -30.70 -0.42 9.77
CA SER A 322 -29.26 -0.27 10.03
C SER A 322 -28.44 -0.32 8.74
N VAL A 323 -28.87 -1.13 7.76
CA VAL A 323 -28.24 -1.21 6.43
C VAL A 323 -28.44 0.09 5.66
N ALA A 324 -29.64 0.66 5.70
CA ALA A 324 -29.92 1.95 5.05
C ALA A 324 -29.07 3.09 5.65
N GLN A 325 -28.99 3.15 6.98
CA GLN A 325 -28.13 4.13 7.69
C GLN A 325 -26.64 3.94 7.38
N ALA A 326 -26.17 2.68 7.33
CA ALA A 326 -24.79 2.38 6.98
C ALA A 326 -24.46 2.77 5.54
N SER A 327 -25.38 2.52 4.61
CA SER A 327 -25.24 2.95 3.22
C SER A 327 -25.12 4.47 3.11
N GLU A 328 -25.98 5.23 3.79
CA GLU A 328 -25.90 6.70 3.80
C GLU A 328 -24.57 7.21 4.35
N ARG A 329 -24.12 6.64 5.48
CA ARG A 329 -22.83 6.99 6.09
C ARG A 329 -21.67 6.69 5.15
N LEU A 330 -21.55 5.46 4.65
CA LEU A 330 -20.40 5.05 3.85
C LEU A 330 -20.32 5.79 2.51
N VAL A 331 -21.45 6.04 1.85
CA VAL A 331 -21.49 6.83 0.60
C VAL A 331 -20.97 8.24 0.85
N ARG A 332 -21.44 8.91 1.91
CA ARG A 332 -20.99 10.25 2.29
C ARG A 332 -19.51 10.28 2.67
N ASP A 333 -19.05 9.30 3.44
CA ASP A 333 -17.68 9.25 3.95
C ASP A 333 -16.69 9.01 2.79
N HIS A 334 -17.00 8.08 1.88
CA HIS A 334 -16.20 7.87 0.67
C HIS A 334 -16.15 9.12 -0.22
N GLN A 335 -17.29 9.78 -0.44
CA GLN A 335 -17.32 11.02 -1.21
C GLN A 335 -16.44 12.10 -0.58
N GLY A 336 -16.55 12.32 0.73
CA GLY A 336 -15.75 13.31 1.45
C GLY A 336 -14.25 13.00 1.43
N LYS A 337 -13.88 11.74 1.65
CA LYS A 337 -12.49 11.27 1.75
C LYS A 337 -11.77 11.24 0.40
N TYR A 338 -12.42 10.72 -0.63
CA TYR A 338 -11.77 10.43 -1.91
C TYR A 338 -11.95 11.51 -2.96
N ALA A 339 -13.04 12.28 -2.97
CA ALA A 339 -13.25 13.31 -4.01
C ALA A 339 -12.20 14.44 -3.96
N GLN A 340 -11.56 14.66 -2.82
CA GLN A 340 -10.48 15.65 -2.66
C GLN A 340 -9.11 15.11 -3.04
N THR A 341 -8.92 13.79 -2.97
CA THR A 341 -7.63 13.10 -3.08
C THR A 341 -7.50 12.25 -4.35
N SER A 342 -8.58 11.99 -5.09
CA SER A 342 -8.60 11.10 -6.26
C SER A 342 -9.82 11.37 -7.13
N ARG A 343 -9.73 11.01 -8.41
CA ARG A 343 -10.90 11.00 -9.29
C ARG A 343 -11.67 9.71 -9.05
N ILE A 344 -12.90 9.82 -8.56
CA ILE A 344 -13.82 8.67 -8.50
C ILE A 344 -14.24 8.33 -9.93
N LEU A 345 -14.12 7.07 -10.31
CA LEU A 345 -14.51 6.56 -11.64
C LEU A 345 -15.83 5.80 -11.58
N GLN A 346 -16.02 4.98 -10.54
CA GLN A 346 -17.26 4.23 -10.33
C GLN A 346 -17.37 3.80 -8.87
N GLN A 347 -18.59 3.72 -8.35
CA GLN A 347 -18.91 3.06 -7.10
C GLN A 347 -19.78 1.83 -7.35
N ARG A 348 -19.59 0.81 -6.53
CA ARG A 348 -20.40 -0.40 -6.51
C ARG A 348 -20.81 -0.68 -5.08
N GLN A 349 -22.10 -0.90 -4.89
CA GLN A 349 -22.66 -1.28 -3.60
C GLN A 349 -23.31 -2.66 -3.71
N THR A 350 -23.12 -3.48 -2.67
CA THR A 350 -23.77 -4.79 -2.57
C THR A 350 -24.38 -4.99 -1.20
N ILE A 351 -25.50 -5.71 -1.16
CA ILE A 351 -26.06 -6.27 0.06
C ILE A 351 -26.06 -7.79 -0.10
N GLU A 352 -25.52 -8.48 0.89
CA GLU A 352 -25.53 -9.93 1.00
C GLU A 352 -26.29 -10.35 2.25
N LEU A 353 -27.06 -11.44 2.16
CA LEU A 353 -27.64 -12.14 3.31
C LEU A 353 -26.72 -13.28 3.74
N ILE A 354 -26.14 -13.15 4.92
CA ILE A 354 -25.42 -14.23 5.59
C ILE A 354 -26.44 -14.96 6.47
N THR A 355 -26.80 -16.17 6.05
CA THR A 355 -27.67 -17.04 6.85
C THR A 355 -26.88 -17.60 8.01
N ILE A 356 -27.40 -17.47 9.24
CA ILE A 356 -26.83 -18.10 10.43
C ILE A 356 -27.90 -18.99 11.04
N THR A 357 -27.60 -20.26 11.24
CA THR A 357 -28.50 -21.20 11.92
C THR A 357 -27.86 -21.65 13.22
N ARG A 358 -28.51 -21.33 14.34
CA ARG A 358 -28.16 -21.88 15.66
C ARG A 358 -28.87 -23.21 15.82
N VAL A 359 -28.09 -24.27 16.01
CA VAL A 359 -28.60 -25.63 16.18
C VAL A 359 -28.37 -26.06 17.61
N ASN A 360 -29.47 -26.25 18.34
CA ASN A 360 -29.46 -26.84 19.67
C ASN A 360 -29.62 -28.36 19.52
N TYR A 361 -28.78 -29.12 20.21
CA TYR A 361 -28.84 -30.57 20.20
C TYR A 361 -28.55 -31.14 21.58
N THR A 362 -29.05 -32.34 21.85
CA THR A 362 -28.76 -33.09 23.07
C THR A 362 -27.91 -34.31 22.74
N TRP A 363 -26.89 -34.54 23.56
CA TRP A 363 -26.07 -35.74 23.50
C TRP A 363 -25.73 -36.19 24.92
N ARG A 364 -25.96 -37.47 25.23
CA ARG A 364 -25.82 -38.03 26.59
C ARG A 364 -26.49 -37.16 27.67
N GLU A 365 -27.75 -36.80 27.42
CA GLU A 365 -28.61 -35.98 28.30
C GLU A 365 -28.12 -34.55 28.56
N LYS A 366 -27.03 -34.12 27.92
CA LYS A 366 -26.50 -32.75 28.05
C LYS A 366 -26.84 -31.92 26.81
N PRO A 367 -27.26 -30.65 26.98
CA PRO A 367 -27.51 -29.75 25.87
C PRO A 367 -26.21 -29.15 25.34
N TYR A 368 -26.13 -28.99 24.03
CA TYR A 368 -25.02 -28.40 23.30
C TYR A 368 -25.54 -27.52 22.17
N VAL A 369 -24.70 -26.59 21.70
CA VAL A 369 -25.04 -25.70 20.59
C VAL A 369 -23.90 -25.67 19.58
N TYR A 370 -24.27 -25.61 18.31
CA TYR A 370 -23.36 -25.23 17.24
C TYR A 370 -24.07 -24.28 16.27
N TYR A 371 -23.27 -23.57 15.48
CA TYR A 371 -23.74 -22.64 14.46
C TYR A 371 -23.34 -23.15 13.09
N VAL A 372 -24.24 -23.00 12.12
CA VAL A 372 -23.96 -23.18 10.69
C VAL A 372 -24.20 -21.85 9.99
N TYR A 373 -23.21 -21.31 9.28
CA TYR A 373 -23.31 -19.95 8.74
C TYR A 373 -22.60 -19.76 7.38
N GLY A 374 -23.08 -18.77 6.64
CA GLY A 374 -22.57 -18.42 5.31
C GLY A 374 -23.01 -19.37 4.19
N ASN A 375 -22.74 -18.98 2.95
CA ASN A 375 -22.97 -19.83 1.77
C ASN A 375 -22.11 -21.10 1.80
N GLU A 376 -20.95 -21.02 2.45
CA GLU A 376 -20.00 -22.12 2.60
C GLU A 376 -20.42 -23.14 3.65
N LEU A 377 -21.51 -22.91 4.38
CA LEU A 377 -21.99 -23.76 5.49
C LEU A 377 -20.90 -24.00 6.55
N LYS A 378 -20.12 -22.97 6.90
CA LYS A 378 -19.11 -23.07 7.95
C LYS A 378 -19.76 -23.40 9.28
N VAL A 379 -19.06 -24.19 10.08
CA VAL A 379 -19.54 -24.60 11.40
C VAL A 379 -18.70 -23.98 12.49
N ASN A 380 -19.38 -23.54 13.54
CA ASN A 380 -18.75 -23.17 14.79
C ASN A 380 -19.36 -23.94 15.96
N ALA A 381 -18.54 -24.71 16.66
CA ALA A 381 -18.91 -25.47 17.85
C ALA A 381 -17.80 -25.29 18.90
N ASP A 382 -17.84 -24.18 19.62
CA ASP A 382 -16.81 -23.81 20.60
C ASP A 382 -16.83 -24.78 21.82
N ASP A 383 -18.00 -25.29 22.20
CA ASP A 383 -18.21 -26.20 23.33
C ASP A 383 -18.42 -27.67 22.91
N TYR A 384 -17.63 -28.17 21.95
CA TYR A 384 -17.78 -29.54 21.46
C TYR A 384 -17.50 -30.59 22.56
N PRO A 385 -18.41 -31.57 22.80
CA PRO A 385 -18.34 -32.38 24.01
C PRO A 385 -17.40 -33.57 24.00
N ALA A 386 -16.97 -34.04 22.81
CA ALA A 386 -16.21 -35.27 22.67
C ALA A 386 -14.84 -35.00 22.06
N THR A 387 -13.98 -34.31 22.81
CA THR A 387 -12.60 -34.01 22.42
C THR A 387 -11.60 -34.97 23.09
N CYS A 388 -10.54 -35.37 22.38
CA CYS A 388 -9.37 -35.98 23.01
C CYS A 388 -8.84 -35.06 24.13
N CYS A 389 -8.57 -35.62 25.32
CA CYS A 389 -7.71 -34.97 26.32
C CYS A 389 -6.25 -35.02 25.85
N CYS A 390 -5.94 -34.32 24.76
CA CYS A 390 -4.58 -34.17 24.28
C CYS A 390 -4.00 -32.95 24.99
N SER A 391 -3.64 -33.11 26.27
CA SER A 391 -2.85 -32.12 27.00
C SER A 391 -1.50 -31.97 26.29
N VAL A 392 -1.32 -30.85 25.59
CA VAL A 392 0.00 -30.41 25.14
C VAL A 392 0.81 -30.16 26.42
N MET A 393 1.81 -31.00 26.65
CA MET A 393 2.78 -30.86 27.73
C MET A 393 3.91 -29.94 27.29
#